data_AF-A0A978U484-F1
#
_entry.id   AF-A0A978U484-F1
#
_cell.length_a   1.000
_cell.length_b   1.000
_cell.length_c   1.000
_cell.angle_alpha   90.00
_cell.angle_beta   90.00
_cell.angle_gamma   90.00
#
_symmetry.space_group_name_H-M   'P 1'
#
loop_
_entity.id
_entity.type
_entity.pdbx_description
1 polymer ?
#
loop_
_entity_poly.entity_id
_entity_poly.type
_entity_poly.pdbx_seq_one_letter_code
_entity_poly.pdbx_strand_id
1 'polypeptide(L)'
;GEKRVSAHNLRGCYAEIAVHFFCPPHQGTHRFVQAHLGHLIGERELASRKNAGATEHYFHYRLIGERGQPVHEKGILLDRFGALPTTIGHEPEQPVIEVAVVEESQENTPMAIAPLSKSKSRSRQSRAQNQTAEQTKEQTMAIAPLPKSKARTHVPVELMHDLKAVAAQKLDVDGSYAEVLAAVIAFLRDDKTPTIATSIESFGATFQWFVGEVERLREEIRRLAAERDSAIAKLEELQEQPHDQGELVALKAENARLKAEVERFHQIKQMLGGDGTEATGASAPLANQGASAADAASSSITPLQSTRQVQQRRLGDEEQKLVKINEAIDLIMAWNDHPMREFNHKWFISVPVILSLIRGSGFSASQGRVQTAMAHRKADIDAHHRKHGLGQRHNARHHQPITEDITL
;
A
#
# COMPACT_ATOMS: atom_id res chain seq x y z
N GLY A 1 24.32 0.38 29.39
CA GLY A 1 24.31 -0.17 28.02
C GLY A 1 22.92 -0.54 27.56
N GLU A 2 22.21 -1.39 28.31
CA GLU A 2 20.99 -2.08 27.85
C GLU A 2 19.80 -1.18 27.47
N LYS A 3 19.61 -0.02 28.13
CA LYS A 3 18.46 0.87 27.86
C LYS A 3 18.40 1.42 26.43
N ARG A 4 19.45 1.27 25.62
CA ARG A 4 19.53 1.71 24.22
C ARG A 4 19.60 0.56 23.21
N VAL A 5 19.52 -0.69 23.66
CA VAL A 5 19.55 -1.86 22.76
C VAL A 5 18.14 -2.10 22.25
N SER A 6 17.93 -1.87 20.96
CA SER A 6 16.69 -2.24 20.26
C SER A 6 16.85 -3.58 19.55
N ALA A 7 15.73 -4.23 19.20
CA ALA A 7 15.73 -5.39 18.32
C ALA A 7 16.44 -5.11 16.98
N HIS A 8 16.40 -3.86 16.52
CA HIS A 8 17.10 -3.44 15.32
C HIS A 8 18.63 -3.46 15.50
N ASN A 9 19.13 -3.02 16.67
CA ASN A 9 20.54 -3.10 17.02
C ASN A 9 21.03 -4.54 17.09
N LEU A 10 20.23 -5.43 17.70
CA LEU A 10 20.55 -6.85 17.78
C LEU A 10 20.63 -7.51 16.40
N ARG A 11 19.76 -7.12 15.46
CA ARG A 11 19.85 -7.58 14.07
C ARG A 11 21.13 -7.11 13.37
N GLY A 12 21.59 -5.89 13.64
CA GLY A 12 22.88 -5.39 13.14
C GLY A 12 24.06 -6.19 13.70
N CYS A 13 24.07 -6.46 15.00
CA CYS A 13 25.10 -7.31 15.61
C CYS A 13 25.07 -8.74 15.03
N TYR A 14 23.89 -9.33 14.89
CA TYR A 14 23.73 -10.66 14.30
C TYR A 14 24.24 -10.71 12.85
N ALA A 15 23.94 -9.68 12.05
CA ALA A 15 24.42 -9.61 10.66
C ALA A 15 25.95 -9.65 10.58
N GLU A 16 26.63 -8.86 11.41
CA GLU A 16 28.10 -8.82 11.43
C GLU A 16 28.71 -10.16 11.90
N ILE A 17 28.11 -10.78 12.92
CA ILE A 17 28.50 -12.11 13.40
C ILE A 17 28.33 -13.16 12.30
N ALA A 18 27.17 -13.18 11.64
CA ALA A 18 26.87 -14.14 10.56
C ALA A 18 27.84 -13.96 9.39
N VAL A 19 28.22 -12.73 9.06
CA VAL A 19 29.19 -12.44 8.01
C VAL A 19 30.57 -12.99 8.35
N HIS A 20 31.04 -12.75 9.57
CA HIS A 20 32.34 -13.23 10.01
C HIS A 20 32.44 -14.76 9.98
N PHE A 21 31.40 -15.46 10.44
CA PHE A 21 31.43 -16.91 10.54
C PHE A 21 31.04 -17.64 9.26
N PHE A 22 30.08 -17.13 8.47
CA PHE A 22 29.41 -17.91 7.43
C PHE A 22 29.31 -17.23 6.06
N CYS A 23 29.74 -15.97 5.89
CA CYS A 23 29.74 -15.36 4.56
C CYS A 23 30.92 -15.88 3.72
N PRO A 24 30.67 -16.48 2.54
CA PRO A 24 31.73 -16.87 1.63
C PRO A 24 32.64 -15.69 1.27
N PRO A 25 33.96 -15.91 1.13
CA PRO A 25 34.91 -14.82 0.87
C PRO A 25 34.65 -14.11 -0.46
N HIS A 26 34.05 -14.80 -1.43
CA HIS A 26 33.68 -14.26 -2.74
C HIS A 26 32.28 -13.63 -2.78
N GLN A 27 31.46 -13.80 -1.74
CA GLN A 27 30.09 -13.25 -1.70
C GLN A 27 30.09 -11.84 -1.11
N GLY A 28 29.33 -10.94 -1.75
CA GLY A 28 29.13 -9.59 -1.23
C GLY A 28 28.36 -9.59 0.10
N THR A 29 28.90 -8.94 1.12
CA THR A 29 28.33 -8.88 2.47
C THR A 29 26.87 -8.42 2.49
N HIS A 30 26.53 -7.38 1.71
CA HIS A 30 25.16 -6.88 1.61
C HIS A 30 24.17 -7.93 1.10
N ARG A 31 24.56 -8.69 0.07
CA ARG A 31 23.76 -9.76 -0.52
C ARG A 31 23.55 -10.91 0.47
N PHE A 32 24.62 -11.30 1.16
CA PHE A 32 24.56 -12.34 2.19
C PHE A 32 23.57 -11.98 3.30
N VAL A 33 23.66 -10.76 3.85
CA VAL A 33 22.77 -10.29 4.92
C VAL A 33 21.32 -10.16 4.45
N GLN A 34 21.08 -9.71 3.22
CA GLN A 34 19.73 -9.63 2.64
C GLN A 34 19.04 -10.99 2.56
N ALA A 35 19.78 -12.02 2.12
CA ALA A 35 19.27 -13.37 1.97
C ALA A 35 18.92 -14.04 3.31
N HIS A 36 19.62 -13.70 4.39
CA HIS A 36 19.44 -14.35 5.71
C HIS A 36 18.51 -13.56 6.65
N LEU A 37 18.34 -12.26 6.44
CA LEU A 37 17.42 -11.44 7.24
C LEU A 37 16.00 -11.32 6.65
N GLY A 38 15.71 -12.06 5.57
CA GLY A 38 14.37 -12.08 4.95
C GLY A 38 14.00 -10.80 4.18
N HIS A 39 14.99 -10.05 3.69
CA HIS A 39 14.73 -8.85 2.86
C HIS A 39 14.44 -9.18 1.40
N LEU A 40 14.62 -10.44 1.00
CA LEU A 40 14.35 -10.95 -0.34
C LEU A 40 13.39 -12.13 -0.21
N ILE A 41 12.31 -12.10 -1.00
CA ILE A 41 11.23 -13.09 -0.93
C ILE A 41 11.43 -14.21 -1.96
N GLY A 42 12.49 -14.16 -2.77
CA GLY A 42 12.81 -15.26 -3.69
C GLY A 42 14.14 -15.12 -4.42
N GLU A 43 14.60 -16.23 -4.99
CA GLU A 43 15.87 -16.33 -5.72
C GLU A 43 15.93 -15.44 -6.97
N ARG A 44 14.79 -15.29 -7.65
CA ARG A 44 14.64 -14.38 -8.80
C ARG A 44 14.81 -12.90 -8.42
N GLU A 45 14.41 -12.53 -7.20
CA GLU A 45 14.65 -11.17 -6.68
C GLU A 45 16.10 -10.97 -6.26
N LEU A 46 16.73 -12.01 -5.69
CA LEU A 46 18.15 -12.00 -5.38
C LEU A 46 18.99 -11.78 -6.64
N ALA A 47 18.67 -12.44 -7.76
CA ALA A 47 19.41 -12.25 -9.01
C ALA A 47 19.19 -10.85 -9.63
N SER A 48 17.96 -10.35 -9.66
CA SER A 48 17.57 -9.16 -10.45
C SER A 48 17.71 -7.82 -9.73
N ARG A 49 17.60 -7.77 -8.39
CA ARG A 49 17.65 -6.50 -7.66
C ARG A 49 19.08 -6.05 -7.35
N LYS A 50 19.37 -4.77 -7.61
CA LYS A 50 20.51 -4.07 -7.01
C LYS A 50 20.31 -4.00 -5.49
N ASN A 51 21.41 -3.96 -4.73
CA ASN A 51 21.42 -3.97 -3.26
C ASN A 51 20.27 -3.11 -2.68
N ALA A 52 19.34 -3.74 -1.97
CA ALA A 52 18.25 -3.03 -1.32
C ALA A 52 18.79 -2.11 -0.21
N GLY A 53 18.53 -0.80 -0.34
CA GLY A 53 18.88 0.22 0.67
C GLY A 53 18.32 -0.08 2.06
N ALA A 54 17.28 -0.93 2.16
CA ALA A 54 16.71 -1.42 3.41
C ALA A 54 17.72 -2.11 4.35
N THR A 55 18.87 -2.58 3.83
CA THR A 55 19.89 -3.25 4.65
C THR A 55 21.02 -2.35 5.14
N GLU A 56 21.08 -1.10 4.71
CA GLU A 56 22.14 -0.17 5.15
C GLU A 56 22.17 -0.01 6.66
N HIS A 57 21.01 -0.09 7.32
CA HIS A 57 20.87 0.07 8.76
C HIS A 57 21.45 -1.09 9.60
N TYR A 58 21.87 -2.20 8.98
CA TYR A 58 22.50 -3.32 9.72
C TYR A 58 24.01 -3.20 9.83
N PHE A 59 24.66 -2.31 9.07
CA PHE A 59 26.12 -2.20 8.99
C PHE A 59 26.72 -1.18 9.96
N HIS A 60 26.09 -1.00 11.13
CA HIS A 60 26.54 -0.04 12.15
C HIS A 60 27.45 -0.66 13.22
N TYR A 61 27.64 -1.97 13.21
CA TYR A 61 28.45 -2.71 14.19
C TYR A 61 29.67 -3.30 13.51
N ARG A 62 30.77 -3.44 14.26
CA ARG A 62 31.99 -4.13 13.84
C ARG A 62 32.45 -5.06 14.95
N LEU A 63 32.93 -6.24 14.58
CA LEU A 63 33.59 -7.13 15.52
C LEU A 63 35.00 -6.62 15.80
N ILE A 64 35.36 -6.59 17.08
CA ILE A 64 36.66 -6.15 17.56
C ILE A 64 37.31 -7.35 18.25
N GLY A 65 38.53 -7.71 17.83
CA GLY A 65 39.30 -8.78 18.45
C GLY A 65 39.90 -8.36 19.80
N GLU A 66 40.58 -9.28 20.47
CA GLU A 66 41.15 -9.06 21.81
C GLU A 66 42.11 -7.86 21.89
N ARG A 67 42.78 -7.53 20.77
CA ARG A 67 43.73 -6.41 20.68
C ARG A 67 43.08 -5.06 20.32
N GLY A 68 41.75 -4.97 20.33
CA GLY A 68 41.03 -3.77 19.94
C GLY A 68 40.99 -3.51 18.42
N GLN A 69 41.46 -4.46 17.60
CA GLN A 69 41.48 -4.32 16.14
C GLN A 69 40.21 -4.87 15.50
N PRO A 70 39.70 -4.24 14.42
CA PRO A 70 38.57 -4.76 13.68
C PRO A 70 38.87 -6.13 13.05
N VAL A 71 37.92 -7.05 13.16
CA VAL A 71 38.00 -8.36 12.51
C VAL A 71 37.43 -8.24 11.10
N HIS A 72 38.22 -8.57 10.08
CA HIS A 72 37.82 -8.44 8.66
C HIS A 72 37.61 -9.79 7.96
N GLU A 73 37.99 -10.89 8.60
CA GLU A 73 37.85 -12.24 8.06
C GLU A 73 36.37 -12.62 7.94
N LYS A 74 36.05 -13.41 6.90
CA LYS A 74 34.69 -13.85 6.60
C LYS A 74 34.69 -15.36 6.37
N GLY A 75 33.59 -16.00 6.74
CA GLY A 75 33.36 -17.41 6.45
C GLY A 75 34.28 -18.37 7.22
N ILE A 76 34.80 -17.98 8.39
CA ILE A 76 35.79 -18.79 9.12
C ILE A 76 35.26 -20.16 9.59
N LEU A 77 33.94 -20.35 9.57
CA LEU A 77 33.26 -21.60 9.94
C LEU A 77 32.66 -22.37 8.76
N LEU A 78 32.83 -21.87 7.52
CA LEU A 78 32.29 -22.53 6.32
C LEU A 78 32.86 -23.94 6.12
N ASP A 79 34.17 -24.11 6.32
CA ASP A 79 34.82 -25.42 6.13
C ASP A 79 34.30 -26.48 7.10
N ARG A 80 33.81 -26.05 8.27
CA ARG A 80 33.37 -26.96 9.33
C ARG A 80 31.87 -27.26 9.28
N PHE A 81 31.04 -26.28 8.93
CA PHE A 81 29.58 -26.39 9.04
C PHE A 81 28.84 -26.19 7.72
N GLY A 82 29.54 -25.84 6.64
CA GLY A 82 28.93 -25.48 5.37
C GLY A 82 28.23 -24.12 5.39
N ALA A 83 27.48 -23.84 4.34
CA ALA A 83 26.71 -22.61 4.21
C ALA A 83 25.47 -22.64 5.11
N LEU A 84 25.09 -21.48 5.66
CA LEU A 84 23.83 -21.35 6.40
C LEU A 84 22.64 -21.59 5.47
N PRO A 85 21.56 -22.24 5.95
CA PRO A 85 20.31 -22.32 5.22
C PRO A 85 19.78 -20.91 4.93
N THR A 86 19.49 -20.61 3.67
CA THR A 86 18.80 -19.38 3.30
C THR A 86 17.31 -19.48 3.61
N THR A 87 16.67 -18.37 3.98
CA THR A 87 15.22 -18.33 4.21
C THR A 87 14.41 -18.52 2.92
N ILE A 88 15.07 -18.48 1.78
CA ILE A 88 14.52 -18.83 0.48
C ILE A 88 14.56 -20.36 0.43
N GLY A 89 13.41 -20.98 0.63
CA GLY A 89 13.29 -22.44 0.56
C GLY A 89 13.78 -22.91 -0.80
N HIS A 90 14.84 -23.72 -0.79
CA HIS A 90 15.22 -24.49 -1.96
C HIS A 90 14.17 -25.60 -2.08
N GLU A 91 13.12 -25.36 -2.84
CA GLU A 91 12.27 -26.45 -3.30
C GLU A 91 13.14 -27.26 -4.29
N PRO A 92 13.48 -28.53 -4.01
CA PRO A 92 14.32 -29.31 -4.92
C PRO A 92 13.60 -29.42 -6.27
N GLU A 93 14.26 -29.00 -7.35
CA GLU A 93 13.75 -29.11 -8.71
C GLU A 93 13.33 -30.55 -8.99
N GLN A 94 12.02 -30.79 -9.08
CA GLN A 94 11.51 -32.05 -9.61
C GLN A 94 11.84 -32.11 -11.11
N PRO A 95 12.27 -33.28 -11.63
CA PRO A 95 12.59 -33.43 -13.04
C PRO A 95 11.34 -33.20 -13.90
N VAL A 96 11.45 -32.24 -14.83
CA VAL A 96 10.39 -31.87 -15.77
C VAL A 96 10.05 -33.06 -16.67
N ILE A 97 8.85 -33.61 -16.53
CA ILE A 97 8.29 -34.56 -17.49
C ILE A 97 7.74 -33.76 -18.67
N GLU A 98 8.33 -33.99 -19.84
CA GLU A 98 7.97 -33.41 -21.12
C GLU A 98 6.62 -34.00 -21.58
N VAL A 99 5.53 -33.21 -21.54
CA VAL A 99 4.23 -33.61 -22.07
C VAL A 99 4.00 -32.94 -23.41
N ALA A 100 3.85 -33.78 -24.44
CA ALA A 100 3.61 -33.40 -25.83
C ALA A 100 2.31 -32.59 -26.01
N VAL A 101 2.43 -31.51 -26.77
CA VAL A 101 1.34 -30.64 -27.22
C VAL A 101 0.64 -31.31 -28.40
N VAL A 102 -0.67 -31.54 -28.29
CA VAL A 102 -1.53 -31.88 -29.42
C VAL A 102 -2.28 -30.62 -29.83
N GLU A 103 -2.00 -30.18 -31.07
CA GLU A 103 -2.74 -29.17 -31.81
C GLU A 103 -4.14 -29.67 -32.16
N GLU A 104 -5.17 -28.85 -31.99
CA GLU A 104 -6.40 -28.99 -32.78
C GLU A 104 -7.03 -27.63 -33.13
N SER A 105 -6.68 -27.20 -34.33
CA SER A 105 -7.41 -26.50 -35.40
C SER A 105 -8.67 -25.68 -35.11
N GLN A 106 -8.61 -24.44 -35.61
CA GLN A 106 -9.70 -23.52 -35.89
C GLN A 106 -10.54 -23.97 -37.10
N GLU A 107 -11.85 -23.72 -37.07
CA GLU A 107 -12.67 -23.60 -38.29
C GLU A 107 -13.65 -22.42 -38.18
N ASN A 108 -13.77 -21.69 -39.28
CA ASN A 108 -14.37 -20.37 -39.41
C ASN A 108 -15.70 -20.41 -40.20
N THR A 109 -16.57 -19.42 -39.93
CA THR A 109 -17.58 -18.76 -40.82
C THR A 109 -18.92 -19.46 -41.19
N PRO A 110 -19.97 -18.74 -41.69
CA PRO A 110 -20.53 -17.42 -41.33
C PRO A 110 -22.10 -17.29 -41.37
N MET A 111 -22.61 -16.13 -40.90
CA MET A 111 -23.83 -15.34 -41.22
C MET A 111 -25.17 -15.95 -41.74
N ALA A 112 -26.29 -15.50 -41.13
CA ALA A 112 -27.58 -15.29 -41.81
C ALA A 112 -28.39 -14.14 -41.17
N ILE A 113 -29.24 -13.51 -41.98
CA ILE A 113 -29.84 -12.16 -41.85
C ILE A 113 -31.37 -12.23 -41.59
N ALA A 114 -31.88 -11.27 -40.78
CA ALA A 114 -33.23 -10.63 -40.78
C ALA A 114 -34.47 -11.37 -40.15
N PRO A 115 -35.65 -10.71 -39.99
CA PRO A 115 -35.92 -9.46 -39.25
C PRO A 115 -37.25 -9.45 -38.43
N LEU A 116 -37.54 -8.30 -37.78
CA LEU A 116 -38.88 -7.74 -37.45
C LEU A 116 -39.73 -8.36 -36.31
N SER A 117 -40.00 -7.57 -35.28
CA SER A 117 -41.39 -7.39 -34.80
C SER A 117 -41.58 -6.09 -34.00
N LYS A 118 -42.76 -5.51 -34.20
CA LYS A 118 -43.24 -4.19 -33.74
C LYS A 118 -43.85 -4.31 -32.35
N SER A 119 -43.62 -3.33 -31.48
CA SER A 119 -44.43 -3.15 -30.26
C SER A 119 -44.78 -1.67 -30.02
N LYS A 120 -46.03 -1.39 -30.35
CA LYS A 120 -46.94 -0.31 -29.90
C LYS A 120 -46.42 0.65 -28.83
N SER A 121 -46.22 1.89 -29.26
CA SER A 121 -46.30 3.09 -28.43
C SER A 121 -47.72 3.31 -27.92
N ARG A 122 -47.89 3.44 -26.60
CA ARG A 122 -49.14 3.87 -25.97
C ARG A 122 -48.92 5.24 -25.34
N SER A 123 -49.66 6.20 -25.88
CA SER A 123 -49.85 7.57 -25.42
C SER A 123 -50.20 7.67 -23.93
N ARG A 124 -49.58 8.63 -23.23
CA ARG A 124 -50.20 9.40 -22.14
C ARG A 124 -49.44 10.70 -21.88
N GLN A 125 -49.93 11.79 -22.47
CA GLN A 125 -50.06 13.10 -21.80
C GLN A 125 -50.83 12.88 -20.47
N SER A 126 -50.62 13.57 -19.36
CA SER A 126 -50.20 14.96 -19.11
C SER A 126 -50.04 15.15 -17.60
N ARG A 127 -49.36 16.25 -17.23
CA ARG A 127 -49.76 17.23 -16.19
C ARG A 127 -48.76 17.38 -15.04
N ALA A 128 -48.20 18.59 -15.03
CA ALA A 128 -47.35 19.16 -14.01
C ALA A 128 -48.05 19.28 -12.65
N GLN A 129 -47.26 19.19 -11.57
CA GLN A 129 -47.33 20.13 -10.45
C GLN A 129 -46.05 20.07 -9.60
N ASN A 130 -45.64 21.27 -9.20
CA ASN A 130 -44.54 21.60 -8.32
C ASN A 130 -44.58 20.83 -6.99
N GLN A 131 -43.41 20.41 -6.50
CA GLN A 131 -43.04 20.60 -5.09
C GLN A 131 -41.52 20.46 -4.94
N THR A 132 -40.94 21.61 -4.62
CA THR A 132 -39.55 21.81 -4.19
C THR A 132 -39.48 21.58 -2.68
N ALA A 133 -38.30 21.15 -2.24
CA ALA A 133 -37.74 21.28 -0.89
C ALA A 133 -38.07 20.19 0.15
N GLU A 134 -36.99 19.80 0.83
CA GLU A 134 -36.90 19.04 2.07
C GLU A 134 -37.17 17.53 2.00
N GLN A 135 -36.11 16.75 1.75
CA GLN A 135 -35.68 15.65 2.64
C GLN A 135 -34.48 14.91 2.03
N THR A 136 -33.27 15.27 2.47
CA THR A 136 -32.13 14.35 2.41
C THR A 136 -31.36 14.51 3.72
N LYS A 137 -31.95 13.97 4.79
CA LYS A 137 -31.27 13.72 6.05
C LYS A 137 -30.55 12.38 5.95
N GLU A 138 -29.23 12.45 6.10
CA GLU A 138 -28.41 11.51 6.87
C GLU A 138 -28.71 10.00 6.71
N GLN A 139 -27.98 9.35 5.80
CA GLN A 139 -27.61 7.95 5.95
C GLN A 139 -26.10 7.79 5.68
N THR A 140 -25.30 8.32 6.59
CA THR A 140 -23.90 7.90 6.73
C THR A 140 -23.88 6.82 7.81
N MET A 141 -24.07 5.55 7.43
CA MET A 141 -23.86 4.44 8.35
C MET A 141 -22.37 4.34 8.67
N ALA A 142 -22.01 4.82 9.85
CA ALA A 142 -20.70 4.64 10.47
C ALA A 142 -20.42 3.14 10.64
N ILE A 143 -19.49 2.61 9.85
CA ILE A 143 -18.89 1.29 10.10
C ILE A 143 -18.03 1.44 11.36
N ALA A 144 -18.53 0.90 12.47
CA ALA A 144 -17.82 0.88 13.73
C ALA A 144 -16.49 0.10 13.59
N PRO A 145 -15.34 0.63 14.05
CA PRO A 145 -14.10 -0.11 14.03
C PRO A 145 -14.16 -1.28 15.01
N LEU A 146 -14.10 -2.52 14.49
CA LEU A 146 -14.11 -3.73 15.32
C LEU A 146 -12.88 -3.80 16.24
N PRO A 147 -13.04 -4.34 17.46
CA PRO A 147 -11.97 -4.47 18.43
C PRO A 147 -10.90 -5.45 17.90
N LYS A 148 -9.66 -4.96 17.82
CA LYS A 148 -8.48 -5.78 17.51
C LYS A 148 -8.38 -6.89 18.56
N SER A 149 -8.65 -8.14 18.16
CA SER A 149 -8.47 -9.30 19.02
C SER A 149 -7.00 -9.38 19.45
N LYS A 150 -6.77 -9.21 20.76
CA LYS A 150 -5.47 -9.45 21.38
C LYS A 150 -5.34 -10.95 21.65
N ALA A 151 -4.08 -11.39 21.57
CA ALA A 151 -3.57 -12.75 21.81
C ALA A 151 -3.75 -13.73 20.64
N ARG A 152 -2.80 -13.69 19.70
CA ARG A 152 -2.35 -14.91 19.03
C ARG A 152 -1.70 -15.79 20.10
N THR A 153 -2.41 -16.82 20.55
CA THR A 153 -1.80 -17.94 21.26
C THR A 153 -1.00 -18.74 20.24
N HIS A 154 0.28 -18.38 20.13
CA HIS A 154 1.27 -19.10 19.33
C HIS A 154 1.45 -20.48 19.96
N VAL A 155 1.34 -21.56 19.17
CA VAL A 155 1.95 -22.84 19.58
C VAL A 155 3.41 -22.55 19.84
N PRO A 156 4.00 -22.92 20.98
CA PRO A 156 5.45 -22.88 21.10
C PRO A 156 5.99 -23.72 19.94
N VAL A 157 6.61 -23.08 18.94
CA VAL A 157 7.17 -23.76 17.76
C VAL A 157 8.14 -24.87 18.20
N GLU A 158 8.76 -24.65 19.35
CA GLU A 158 9.44 -25.60 20.23
C GLU A 158 8.72 -26.97 20.32
N LEU A 159 7.43 -27.01 20.67
CA LEU A 159 6.69 -28.26 20.91
C LEU A 159 6.49 -29.08 19.62
N MET A 160 6.43 -28.41 18.47
CA MET A 160 6.39 -29.08 17.17
C MET A 160 7.77 -29.54 16.71
N HIS A 161 8.83 -28.81 17.02
CA HIS A 161 10.18 -29.29 16.81
C HIS A 161 10.50 -30.50 17.70
N ASP A 162 10.06 -30.49 18.96
CA ASP A 162 10.24 -31.61 19.88
C ASP A 162 9.50 -32.85 19.39
N LEU A 163 8.25 -32.72 18.95
CA LEU A 163 7.50 -33.83 18.37
C LEU A 163 8.19 -34.39 17.11
N LYS A 164 8.69 -33.49 16.24
CA LYS A 164 9.40 -33.90 15.02
C LYS A 164 10.72 -34.61 15.35
N ALA A 165 11.47 -34.13 16.34
CA ALA A 165 12.71 -34.77 16.79
C ALA A 165 12.44 -36.17 17.37
N VAL A 166 11.39 -36.30 18.20
CA VAL A 166 10.99 -37.59 18.77
C VAL A 166 10.49 -38.55 17.69
N ALA A 167 9.70 -38.08 16.74
CA ALA A 167 9.23 -38.90 15.62
C ALA A 167 10.37 -39.36 14.71
N ALA A 168 11.32 -38.48 14.39
CA ALA A 168 12.51 -38.87 13.65
C ALA A 168 13.33 -39.93 14.39
N GLN A 169 13.47 -39.80 15.71
CA GLN A 169 14.22 -40.77 16.52
C GLN A 169 13.51 -42.13 16.66
N LYS A 170 12.18 -42.13 16.81
CA LYS A 170 11.41 -43.32 17.19
C LYS A 170 10.73 -44.03 16.02
N LEU A 171 10.36 -43.29 15.00
CA LEU A 171 9.58 -43.77 13.86
C LEU A 171 10.35 -43.70 12.54
N ASP A 172 11.57 -43.13 12.54
CA ASP A 172 12.41 -42.93 11.35
C ASP A 172 11.69 -42.10 10.26
N VAL A 173 10.95 -41.05 10.70
CA VAL A 173 10.22 -40.14 9.81
C VAL A 173 10.75 -38.72 9.98
N ASP A 174 11.33 -38.14 8.93
CA ASP A 174 11.90 -36.78 8.92
C ASP A 174 11.09 -35.75 8.10
N GLY A 175 9.92 -36.18 7.60
CA GLY A 175 9.07 -35.43 6.68
C GLY A 175 8.40 -34.17 7.24
N SER A 176 7.45 -33.65 6.48
CA SER A 176 6.58 -32.54 6.88
C SER A 176 5.85 -32.84 8.20
N TYR A 177 5.38 -31.80 8.91
CA TYR A 177 4.61 -31.97 10.14
C TYR A 177 3.36 -32.85 9.94
N ALA A 178 2.78 -32.84 8.73
CA ALA A 178 1.65 -33.69 8.38
C ALA A 178 2.04 -35.18 8.32
N GLU A 179 3.19 -35.50 7.71
CA GLU A 179 3.71 -36.88 7.63
C GLU A 179 4.13 -37.39 9.00
N VAL A 180 4.78 -36.54 9.80
CA VAL A 180 5.13 -36.83 11.20
C VAL A 180 3.88 -37.15 12.01
N LEU A 181 2.81 -36.34 11.91
CA LEU A 181 1.56 -36.59 12.61
C LEU A 181 0.87 -37.87 12.12
N ALA A 182 0.87 -38.13 10.82
CA ALA A 182 0.29 -39.35 10.25
C ALA A 182 1.03 -40.60 10.74
N ALA A 183 2.36 -40.56 10.80
CA ALA A 183 3.20 -41.64 11.32
C ALA A 183 2.97 -41.87 12.81
N VAL A 184 2.85 -40.80 13.61
CA VAL A 184 2.52 -40.90 15.04
C VAL A 184 1.13 -41.51 15.24
N ILE A 185 0.13 -41.12 14.45
CA ILE A 185 -1.22 -41.70 14.51
C ILE A 185 -1.21 -43.19 14.13
N ALA A 186 -0.44 -43.57 13.10
CA ALA A 186 -0.30 -44.97 12.68
C ALA A 186 0.38 -45.81 13.77
N PHE A 187 1.46 -45.29 14.35
CA PHE A 187 2.16 -45.93 15.47
C PHE A 187 1.25 -46.15 16.68
N LEU A 188 0.47 -45.14 17.07
CA LEU A 188 -0.48 -45.23 18.17
C LEU A 188 -1.64 -46.20 17.90
N ARG A 189 -1.93 -46.53 16.64
CA ARG A 189 -2.99 -47.46 16.26
C ARG A 189 -2.53 -48.93 16.36
N ASP A 190 -1.26 -49.19 16.10
CA ASP A 190 -0.71 -50.55 16.07
C ASP A 190 -0.18 -51.04 17.43
N ASP A 191 0.24 -50.13 18.31
CA ASP A 191 0.75 -50.50 19.62
C ASP A 191 -0.41 -50.75 20.62
N LYS A 192 -0.43 -51.94 21.25
CA LYS A 192 -1.45 -52.37 22.22
C LYS A 192 -0.97 -52.32 23.67
N THR A 193 0.22 -51.76 23.91
CA THR A 193 0.83 -51.77 25.24
C THR A 193 0.26 -50.68 26.18
N PRO A 194 0.18 -50.93 27.50
CA PRO A 194 -0.41 -50.02 28.48
C PRO A 194 0.36 -48.70 28.69
N THR A 195 1.57 -48.57 28.14
CA THR A 195 2.41 -47.36 28.17
C THR A 195 1.80 -46.19 27.36
N ILE A 196 0.86 -46.50 26.47
CA ILE A 196 0.19 -45.54 25.60
C ILE A 196 -0.81 -44.67 26.38
N ALA A 197 -1.39 -45.16 27.48
CA ALA A 197 -2.41 -44.43 28.23
C ALA A 197 -1.89 -43.09 28.78
N THR A 198 -0.67 -43.07 29.34
CA THR A 198 0.00 -41.86 29.82
C THR A 198 0.45 -40.94 28.68
N SER A 199 0.84 -41.50 27.53
CA SER A 199 1.20 -40.69 26.36
C SER A 199 -0.03 -40.02 25.73
N ILE A 200 -1.17 -40.72 25.65
CA ILE A 200 -2.44 -40.18 25.13
C ILE A 200 -2.92 -39.02 26.00
N GLU A 201 -2.79 -39.09 27.33
CA GLU A 201 -3.13 -37.96 28.21
C GLU A 201 -2.24 -36.73 27.93
N SER A 202 -0.94 -36.94 27.69
CA SER A 202 -0.01 -35.84 27.37
C SER A 202 -0.28 -35.19 26.02
N PHE A 203 -0.67 -35.98 25.00
CA PHE A 203 -0.99 -35.45 23.67
C PHE A 203 -2.43 -34.92 23.56
N GLY A 204 -3.33 -35.33 24.45
CA GLY A 204 -4.73 -34.91 24.45
C GLY A 204 -4.87 -33.39 24.51
N ALA A 205 -4.07 -32.72 25.34
CA ALA A 205 -4.08 -31.25 25.41
C ALA A 205 -3.65 -30.59 24.09
N THR A 206 -2.61 -31.13 23.43
CA THR A 206 -2.12 -30.63 22.14
C THR A 206 -3.14 -30.85 21.03
N PHE A 207 -3.78 -32.02 20.96
CA PHE A 207 -4.83 -32.30 19.98
C PHE A 207 -6.09 -31.44 20.22
N GLN A 208 -6.52 -31.27 21.46
CA GLN A 208 -7.64 -30.38 21.81
C GLN A 208 -7.35 -28.94 21.38
N TRP A 209 -6.11 -28.48 21.58
CA TRP A 209 -5.67 -27.17 21.09
C TRP A 209 -5.73 -27.09 19.56
N PHE A 210 -5.20 -28.08 18.83
CA PHE A 210 -5.24 -28.11 17.36
C PHE A 210 -6.66 -28.12 16.82
N VAL A 211 -7.56 -28.91 17.41
CA VAL A 211 -8.97 -28.94 17.05
C VAL A 211 -9.61 -27.56 17.26
N GLY A 212 -9.35 -26.94 18.42
CA GLY A 212 -9.83 -25.58 18.71
C GLY A 212 -9.31 -24.55 17.71
N GLU A 213 -8.04 -24.61 17.33
CA GLU A 213 -7.44 -23.69 16.37
C GLU A 213 -7.97 -23.91 14.94
N VAL A 214 -8.17 -25.16 14.52
CA VAL A 214 -8.78 -25.49 13.23
C VAL A 214 -10.21 -24.96 13.16
N GLU A 215 -11.01 -25.15 14.20
CA GLU A 215 -12.37 -24.60 14.26
C GLU A 215 -12.37 -23.07 14.26
N ARG A 216 -11.44 -22.44 15.00
CA ARG A 216 -11.25 -20.98 14.98
C ARG A 216 -10.88 -20.46 13.59
N LEU A 217 -9.96 -21.13 12.89
CA LEU A 217 -9.55 -20.77 11.54
C LEU A 217 -10.70 -20.97 10.53
N ARG A 218 -11.49 -22.03 10.67
CA ARG A 218 -12.70 -22.26 9.86
C ARG A 218 -13.73 -21.15 10.05
N GLU A 219 -13.95 -20.70 11.29
CA GLU A 219 -14.82 -19.55 11.59
C GLU A 219 -14.28 -18.26 10.97
N GLU A 220 -12.97 -18.02 11.05
CA GLU A 220 -12.33 -16.86 10.46
C GLU A 220 -12.46 -16.83 8.92
N ILE A 221 -12.30 -17.99 8.26
CA ILE A 221 -12.54 -18.13 6.82
C ILE A 221 -14.02 -17.85 6.48
N ARG A 222 -14.97 -18.41 7.26
CA ARG A 222 -16.41 -18.15 7.04
C ARG A 222 -16.75 -16.67 7.19
N ARG A 223 -16.19 -15.99 8.20
CA ARG A 223 -16.36 -14.55 8.40
C ARG A 223 -15.80 -13.74 7.22
N LEU A 224 -14.58 -14.02 6.79
CA LEU A 224 -13.95 -13.31 5.67
C LEU A 224 -14.70 -13.53 4.35
N ALA A 225 -15.24 -14.73 4.12
CA ALA A 225 -16.08 -15.00 2.96
C ALA A 225 -17.38 -14.15 3.00
N ALA A 226 -18.04 -14.07 4.15
CA ALA A 226 -19.23 -13.22 4.31
C ALA A 226 -18.92 -11.72 4.14
N GLU A 227 -17.76 -11.25 4.63
CA GLU A 227 -17.30 -9.87 4.42
C GLU A 227 -17.04 -9.58 2.93
N ARG A 228 -16.39 -10.51 2.22
CA ARG A 228 -16.18 -10.41 0.77
C ARG A 228 -17.51 -10.33 0.03
N ASP A 229 -18.46 -11.22 0.34
CA ASP A 229 -19.75 -11.27 -0.34
C ASP A 229 -20.57 -10.00 -0.07
N SER A 230 -20.51 -9.44 1.15
CA SER A 230 -21.10 -8.14 1.47
C SER A 230 -20.44 -6.99 0.69
N ALA A 231 -19.12 -7.03 0.50
CA ALA A 231 -18.41 -6.02 -0.28
C ALA A 231 -18.77 -6.10 -1.77
N ILE A 232 -18.92 -7.31 -2.31
CA ILE A 232 -19.38 -7.54 -3.69
C ILE A 232 -20.79 -6.99 -3.87
N ALA A 233 -21.73 -7.32 -2.97
CA ALA A 233 -23.11 -6.80 -3.05
C ALA A 233 -23.17 -5.26 -3.00
N LYS A 234 -22.32 -4.61 -2.18
CA LYS A 234 -22.21 -3.14 -2.16
C LYS A 234 -21.66 -2.57 -3.46
N LEU A 235 -20.70 -3.25 -4.10
CA LEU A 235 -20.18 -2.84 -5.39
C LEU A 235 -21.26 -2.98 -6.48
N GLU A 236 -22.03 -4.06 -6.47
CA GLU A 236 -23.17 -4.25 -7.37
C GLU A 236 -24.24 -3.18 -7.14
N GLU A 237 -24.58 -2.86 -5.89
CA GLU A 237 -25.53 -1.77 -5.56
C GLU A 237 -25.04 -0.41 -6.07
N LEU A 238 -23.76 -0.09 -5.90
CA LEU A 238 -23.17 1.13 -6.44
C LEU A 238 -23.15 1.15 -7.98
N GLN A 239 -23.00 -0.01 -8.61
CA GLN A 239 -22.99 -0.14 -10.07
C GLN A 239 -24.41 -0.09 -10.66
N GLU A 240 -25.41 -0.57 -9.93
CA GLU A 240 -26.82 -0.55 -10.33
C GLU A 240 -27.51 0.79 -10.03
N GLN A 241 -26.91 1.68 -9.23
CA GLN A 241 -27.43 3.05 -9.08
C GLN A 241 -27.40 3.76 -10.45
N PRO A 242 -28.56 4.01 -11.10
CA PRO A 242 -28.63 4.58 -12.44
C PRO A 242 -28.31 6.08 -12.48
N HIS A 243 -27.79 6.64 -11.38
CA HIS A 243 -27.70 8.08 -11.17
C HIS A 243 -26.71 8.77 -12.11
N ASP A 244 -25.64 8.10 -12.54
CA ASP A 244 -24.64 8.73 -13.40
C ASP A 244 -25.02 8.75 -14.89
N GLN A 245 -25.90 7.83 -15.34
CA GLN A 245 -26.26 7.80 -16.76
C GLN A 245 -27.30 8.88 -17.12
N GLY A 246 -28.26 9.14 -16.23
CA GLY A 246 -29.26 10.20 -16.41
C GLY A 246 -28.65 11.60 -16.33
N GLU A 247 -27.80 11.83 -15.33
CA GLU A 247 -27.14 13.13 -15.14
C GLU A 247 -26.14 13.42 -16.27
N LEU A 248 -25.39 12.42 -16.73
CA LEU A 248 -24.46 12.59 -17.84
C LEU A 248 -25.18 12.84 -19.18
N VAL A 249 -26.35 12.25 -19.39
CA VAL A 249 -27.22 12.58 -20.54
C VAL A 249 -27.76 14.01 -20.43
N ALA A 250 -28.20 14.43 -19.24
CA ALA A 250 -28.67 15.80 -18.99
C ALA A 250 -27.56 16.84 -19.21
N LEU A 251 -26.37 16.61 -18.66
CA LEU A 251 -25.19 17.48 -18.82
C LEU A 251 -24.71 17.55 -20.27
N LYS A 252 -24.82 16.46 -21.04
CA LYS A 252 -24.54 16.47 -22.48
C LYS A 252 -25.55 17.30 -23.26
N ALA A 253 -26.83 17.22 -22.90
CA ALA A 253 -27.87 18.03 -23.52
C ALA A 253 -27.67 19.52 -23.21
N GLU A 254 -27.31 19.86 -21.98
CA GLU A 254 -27.01 21.25 -21.59
C GLU A 254 -25.75 21.79 -22.28
N ASN A 255 -24.67 21.00 -22.36
CA ASN A 255 -23.48 21.38 -23.13
C ASN A 255 -23.79 21.63 -24.60
N ALA A 256 -24.64 20.79 -25.21
CA ALA A 256 -25.07 21.00 -26.60
C ALA A 256 -25.87 22.31 -26.76
N ARG A 257 -26.74 22.63 -25.79
CA ARG A 257 -27.49 23.90 -25.76
C ARG A 257 -26.56 25.11 -25.63
N LEU A 258 -25.63 25.08 -24.67
CA LEU A 258 -24.68 26.18 -24.44
C LEU A 258 -23.77 26.40 -25.65
N LYS A 259 -23.30 25.33 -26.30
CA LYS A 259 -22.53 25.44 -27.55
C LYS A 259 -23.33 26.13 -28.66
N ALA A 260 -24.61 25.79 -28.82
CA ALA A 260 -25.47 26.44 -29.81
C ALA A 260 -25.70 27.94 -29.48
N GLU A 261 -25.74 28.29 -28.20
CA GLU A 261 -25.90 29.68 -27.76
C GLU A 261 -24.62 30.51 -27.98
N VAL A 262 -23.45 29.95 -27.67
CA VAL A 262 -22.15 30.56 -27.99
C VAL A 262 -22.00 30.80 -29.48
N GLU A 263 -22.41 29.85 -30.32
CA GLU A 263 -22.35 30.00 -31.77
C GLU A 263 -23.27 31.13 -32.27
N ARG A 264 -24.47 31.26 -31.69
CA ARG A 264 -25.36 32.40 -31.98
C ARG A 264 -24.74 33.73 -31.59
N PHE A 265 -24.09 33.80 -30.43
CA PHE A 265 -23.37 35.02 -30.03
C PHE A 265 -22.23 35.34 -31.00
N HIS A 266 -21.51 34.34 -31.48
CA HIS A 266 -20.47 34.53 -32.47
C HIS A 266 -21.02 35.07 -33.80
N GLN A 267 -22.14 34.52 -34.30
CA GLN A 267 -22.83 35.02 -35.50
C GLN A 267 -23.33 36.46 -35.32
N ILE A 268 -23.92 36.78 -34.17
CA ILE A 268 -24.36 38.15 -33.85
C ILE A 268 -23.17 39.11 -33.84
N LYS A 269 -22.05 38.71 -33.23
CA LYS A 269 -20.80 39.51 -33.21
C LYS A 269 -20.24 39.75 -34.62
N GLN A 270 -20.30 38.75 -35.51
CA GLN A 270 -19.90 38.92 -36.91
C GLN A 270 -20.83 39.89 -37.66
N MET A 271 -22.15 39.80 -37.44
CA MET A 271 -23.11 40.73 -38.08
C MET A 271 -23.00 42.17 -37.58
N LEU A 272 -22.58 42.38 -36.33
CA LEU A 272 -22.38 43.71 -35.74
C LEU A 272 -21.02 44.36 -36.09
N GLY A 273 -20.26 43.78 -37.02
CA GLY A 273 -19.04 44.41 -37.57
C GLY A 273 -17.86 44.41 -36.60
N GLY A 274 -17.78 43.44 -35.69
CA GLY A 274 -16.73 43.33 -34.69
C GLY A 274 -15.37 42.82 -35.19
N ASP A 275 -14.82 43.44 -36.25
CA ASP A 275 -13.39 43.39 -36.61
C ASP A 275 -12.67 44.64 -36.04
N GLY A 276 -12.99 44.98 -34.79
CA GLY A 276 -12.36 46.06 -34.05
C GLY A 276 -11.06 45.59 -33.40
N THR A 277 -9.96 45.76 -34.14
CA THR A 277 -8.61 46.14 -33.68
C THR A 277 -8.34 46.10 -32.17
N GLU A 278 -7.33 45.30 -31.81
CA GLU A 278 -6.60 45.37 -30.55
C GLU A 278 -6.27 46.82 -30.16
N ALA A 279 -6.98 47.34 -29.16
CA ALA A 279 -6.61 48.56 -28.45
C ALA A 279 -5.94 48.17 -27.13
N THR A 280 -4.62 48.30 -27.14
CA THR A 280 -3.76 48.46 -25.97
C THR A 280 -4.23 49.63 -25.08
N GLY A 281 -4.19 49.47 -23.76
CA GLY A 281 -4.14 50.63 -22.86
C GLY A 281 -4.82 50.51 -21.49
N ALA A 282 -3.96 50.50 -20.46
CA ALA A 282 -4.08 51.25 -19.20
C ALA A 282 -5.09 50.82 -18.11
N SER A 283 -4.52 50.18 -17.08
CA SER A 283 -4.50 50.58 -15.65
C SER A 283 -5.65 51.39 -15.04
N ALA A 284 -6.27 50.86 -13.98
CA ALA A 284 -6.39 51.54 -12.68
C ALA A 284 -6.79 50.56 -11.54
N PRO A 285 -6.28 50.76 -10.31
CA PRO A 285 -6.46 49.88 -9.16
C PRO A 285 -7.62 50.32 -8.26
N LEU A 286 -8.26 49.38 -7.56
CA LEU A 286 -9.15 49.68 -6.45
C LEU A 286 -8.80 48.80 -5.25
N ALA A 287 -8.19 49.45 -4.28
CA ALA A 287 -8.08 49.00 -2.91
C ALA A 287 -9.47 48.90 -2.27
N ASN A 288 -9.70 47.89 -1.44
CA ASN A 288 -10.53 48.11 -0.26
C ASN A 288 -10.08 47.23 0.90
N GLN A 289 -9.61 47.91 1.94
CA GLN A 289 -9.32 47.38 3.27
C GLN A 289 -10.65 47.16 4.01
N GLY A 290 -10.66 46.18 4.92
CA GLY A 290 -11.77 45.96 5.85
C GLY A 290 -11.34 45.02 6.97
N ALA A 291 -10.71 45.59 7.98
CA ALA A 291 -10.30 44.94 9.23
C ALA A 291 -11.44 44.97 10.28
N SER A 292 -11.50 43.93 11.14
CA SER A 292 -11.82 43.95 12.61
C SER A 292 -11.86 42.49 13.10
N ALA A 293 -11.10 42.00 14.09
CA ALA A 293 -11.05 42.34 15.54
C ALA A 293 -12.42 42.14 16.21
N ALA A 294 -12.64 41.51 17.36
CA ALA A 294 -11.88 40.73 18.35
C ALA A 294 -12.95 40.07 19.27
N ASP A 295 -12.51 39.52 20.41
CA ASP A 295 -13.26 39.05 21.59
C ASP A 295 -13.79 37.61 21.59
N ALA A 296 -13.84 36.89 22.71
CA ALA A 296 -13.11 36.91 23.98
C ALA A 296 -13.55 35.66 24.77
N ALA A 297 -12.70 35.27 25.72
CA ALA A 297 -12.81 34.22 26.74
C ALA A 297 -14.21 33.80 27.27
N SER A 298 -14.38 32.51 27.58
CA SER A 298 -14.66 32.08 28.98
C SER A 298 -14.55 30.56 29.20
N SER A 299 -14.10 30.23 30.40
CA SER A 299 -13.72 28.91 30.93
C SER A 299 -14.90 28.11 31.48
N SER A 300 -14.85 26.77 31.39
CA SER A 300 -15.35 25.91 32.48
C SER A 300 -14.72 24.50 32.43
N ILE A 301 -14.37 24.01 33.61
CA ILE A 301 -13.63 22.78 33.89
C ILE A 301 -14.64 21.73 34.36
N THR A 302 -14.72 20.57 33.67
CA THR A 302 -15.40 19.37 34.19
C THR A 302 -14.66 18.10 33.73
N PRO A 303 -14.22 17.21 34.64
CA PRO A 303 -13.36 16.07 34.26
C PRO A 303 -14.16 14.77 34.14
N LEU A 304 -14.50 14.33 32.91
CA LEU A 304 -14.93 12.94 32.61
C LEU A 304 -14.96 12.63 31.08
N GLN A 305 -14.01 13.15 30.28
CA GLN A 305 -14.00 13.01 28.79
C GLN A 305 -12.66 12.52 28.17
N SER A 306 -11.88 11.69 28.88
CA SER A 306 -10.48 11.40 28.49
C SER A 306 -10.28 10.60 27.19
N THR A 307 -11.25 9.81 26.72
CA THR A 307 -11.06 8.97 25.51
C THR A 307 -11.53 9.61 24.20
N ARG A 308 -12.46 10.56 24.23
CA ARG A 308 -12.99 11.20 23.00
C ARG A 308 -12.09 12.32 22.47
N GLN A 309 -11.41 13.04 23.36
CA GLN A 309 -10.50 14.13 22.99
C GLN A 309 -9.23 13.64 22.25
N VAL A 310 -8.75 12.42 22.54
CA VAL A 310 -7.59 11.85 21.84
C VAL A 310 -7.90 11.56 20.37
N GLN A 311 -9.14 11.16 20.07
CA GLN A 311 -9.55 10.83 18.70
C GLN A 311 -9.80 12.08 17.85
N GLN A 312 -10.36 13.15 18.44
CA GLN A 312 -10.52 14.44 17.77
C GLN A 312 -9.18 15.14 17.52
N ARG A 313 -8.23 15.09 18.45
CA ARG A 313 -6.87 15.62 18.22
C ARG A 313 -6.15 14.89 17.08
N ARG A 314 -6.32 13.56 16.99
CA ARG A 314 -5.74 12.79 15.89
C ARG A 314 -6.32 13.18 14.54
N LEU A 315 -7.64 13.41 14.43
CA LEU A 315 -8.24 13.81 13.15
C LEU A 315 -7.72 15.18 12.66
N GLY A 316 -7.51 16.15 13.57
CA GLY A 316 -6.92 17.44 13.21
C GLY A 316 -5.47 17.32 12.70
N ASP A 317 -4.65 16.48 13.33
CA ASP A 317 -3.27 16.25 12.89
C ASP A 317 -3.18 15.61 11.49
N GLU A 318 -4.19 14.80 11.14
CA GLU A 318 -4.26 14.12 9.85
C GLU A 318 -4.57 15.08 8.71
N GLU A 319 -5.54 15.96 8.93
CA GLU A 319 -5.94 16.99 7.99
C GLU A 319 -4.83 18.02 7.79
N GLN A 320 -4.16 18.44 8.87
CA GLN A 320 -3.00 19.34 8.79
C GLN A 320 -1.87 18.76 7.95
N LYS A 321 -1.59 17.45 8.05
CA LYS A 321 -0.59 16.79 7.21
C LYS A 321 -0.97 16.80 5.73
N LEU A 322 -2.24 16.60 5.40
CA LEU A 322 -2.73 16.69 4.02
C LEU A 322 -2.60 18.12 3.47
N VAL A 323 -2.94 19.13 4.26
CA VAL A 323 -2.74 20.54 3.90
C VAL A 323 -1.27 20.82 3.60
N LYS A 324 -0.35 20.37 4.47
CA LYS A 324 1.10 20.54 4.24
C LYS A 324 1.62 19.80 3.00
N ILE A 325 1.06 18.64 2.66
CA ILE A 325 1.42 17.93 1.43
C ILE A 325 0.97 18.72 0.19
N ASN A 326 -0.24 19.27 0.21
CA ASN A 326 -0.75 20.07 -0.91
C ASN A 326 0.02 21.39 -1.06
N GLU A 327 0.33 22.07 0.04
CA GLU A 327 1.19 23.26 0.08
C GLU A 327 2.57 22.97 -0.53
N ALA A 328 3.16 21.82 -0.22
CA ALA A 328 4.43 21.38 -0.81
C ALA A 328 4.35 21.21 -2.34
N ILE A 329 3.25 20.63 -2.84
CA ILE A 329 3.02 20.48 -4.29
C ILE A 329 2.88 21.86 -4.94
N ASP A 330 2.10 22.76 -4.35
CA ASP A 330 1.86 24.11 -4.88
C ASP A 330 3.14 24.95 -4.91
N LEU A 331 3.98 24.88 -3.88
CA LEU A 331 5.27 25.56 -3.84
C LEU A 331 6.22 25.08 -4.94
N ILE A 332 6.27 23.78 -5.21
CA ILE A 332 7.08 23.25 -6.31
C ILE A 332 6.50 23.69 -7.68
N MET A 333 5.17 23.74 -7.80
CA MET A 333 4.53 24.23 -9.03
C MET A 333 4.85 25.70 -9.28
N ALA A 334 4.68 26.55 -8.27
CA ALA A 334 5.01 27.97 -8.32
C ALA A 334 6.51 28.20 -8.60
N TRP A 335 7.39 27.43 -7.96
CA TRP A 335 8.83 27.48 -8.19
C TRP A 335 9.21 27.23 -9.66
N ASN A 336 8.60 26.20 -10.27
CA ASN A 336 8.84 25.84 -11.67
C ASN A 336 8.21 26.82 -12.66
N ASP A 337 7.08 27.44 -12.29
CA ASP A 337 6.36 28.41 -13.12
C ASP A 337 7.05 29.77 -13.23
N HIS A 338 8.07 30.03 -12.42
CA HIS A 338 8.84 31.27 -12.48
C HIS A 338 9.51 31.45 -13.86
N PRO A 339 9.26 32.57 -14.59
CA PRO A 339 9.66 32.72 -16.00
C PRO A 339 11.17 32.77 -16.20
N MET A 340 11.92 33.29 -15.22
CA MET A 340 13.38 33.36 -15.25
C MET A 340 14.05 32.04 -14.83
N ARG A 341 13.29 30.98 -14.57
CA ARG A 341 13.87 29.72 -14.12
C ARG A 341 14.25 28.83 -15.29
N GLU A 342 15.55 28.56 -15.41
CA GLU A 342 16.05 27.64 -16.42
C GLU A 342 15.53 26.22 -16.17
N PHE A 343 15.45 25.43 -17.23
CA PHE A 343 14.96 24.05 -17.20
C PHE A 343 15.68 23.18 -16.17
N ASN A 344 17.00 23.34 -16.00
CA ASN A 344 17.80 22.54 -15.08
C ASN A 344 17.59 22.86 -13.59
N HIS A 345 16.87 23.94 -13.28
CA HIS A 345 16.55 24.36 -11.91
C HIS A 345 15.09 24.06 -11.54
N LYS A 346 14.34 23.43 -12.43
CA LYS A 346 12.96 22.99 -12.19
C LYS A 346 12.97 21.61 -11.55
N TRP A 347 11.95 21.29 -10.77
CA TRP A 347 11.86 20.03 -10.04
C TRP A 347 10.71 19.17 -10.56
N PHE A 348 10.98 17.90 -10.87
CA PHE A 348 9.94 16.91 -11.15
C PHE A 348 9.25 16.51 -9.83
N ILE A 349 7.95 16.81 -9.74
CA ILE A 349 7.13 16.51 -8.56
C ILE A 349 7.00 14.99 -8.39
N SER A 350 7.62 14.44 -7.36
CA SER A 350 7.62 13.02 -7.04
C SER A 350 7.56 12.80 -5.53
N VAL A 351 7.16 11.59 -5.10
CA VAL A 351 7.02 11.25 -3.67
C VAL A 351 8.30 11.54 -2.86
N PRO A 352 9.52 11.17 -3.31
CA PRO A 352 10.74 11.46 -2.55
C PRO A 352 11.02 12.97 -2.40
N VAL A 353 10.70 13.76 -3.43
CA VAL A 353 10.89 15.21 -3.44
C VAL A 353 9.95 15.89 -2.44
N ILE A 354 8.66 15.53 -2.47
CA ILE A 354 7.67 16.07 -1.52
C ILE A 354 8.05 15.68 -0.09
N LEU A 355 8.45 14.43 0.16
CA LEU A 355 8.89 13.98 1.49
C LEU A 355 10.15 14.73 1.97
N SER A 356 11.10 15.03 1.08
CA SER A 356 12.29 15.82 1.42
C SER A 356 11.93 17.24 1.84
N LEU A 357 11.04 17.89 1.08
CA LEU A 357 10.59 19.25 1.37
C LEU A 357 9.81 19.34 2.70
N ILE A 358 8.87 18.41 2.93
CA ILE A 358 8.11 18.32 4.19
C ILE A 358 9.03 18.05 5.39
N ARG A 359 10.04 17.19 5.23
CA ARG A 359 10.99 16.91 6.30
C ARG A 359 11.87 18.12 6.61
N GLY A 360 12.23 18.90 5.59
CA GLY A 360 12.99 20.14 5.73
C GLY A 360 12.32 21.19 6.62
N SER A 361 10.99 21.26 6.62
CA SER A 361 10.22 22.17 7.49
C SER A 361 9.91 21.62 8.89
N GLY A 362 10.48 20.47 9.25
CA GLY A 362 10.27 19.83 10.56
C GLY A 362 8.98 19.02 10.68
N PHE A 363 8.22 18.87 9.59
CA PHE A 363 7.03 18.03 9.55
C PHE A 363 7.36 16.59 9.12
N SER A 364 6.44 15.67 9.41
CA SER A 364 6.53 14.28 8.93
C SER A 364 5.22 13.81 8.32
N ALA A 365 5.31 13.24 7.13
CA ALA A 365 4.21 12.62 6.40
C ALA A 365 4.60 11.19 6.02
N SER A 366 3.63 10.26 6.03
CA SER A 366 3.86 8.90 5.55
C SER A 366 3.84 8.86 4.02
N GLN A 367 4.64 7.96 3.44
CA GLN A 367 4.73 7.78 1.99
C GLN A 367 3.36 7.53 1.34
N GLY A 368 2.54 6.66 1.95
CA GLY A 368 1.21 6.34 1.44
C GLY A 368 0.29 7.56 1.34
N ARG A 369 0.39 8.51 2.27
CA ARG A 369 -0.42 9.74 2.20
C ARG A 369 0.03 10.69 1.12
N VAL A 370 1.34 10.81 0.93
CA VAL A 370 1.88 11.59 -0.18
C VAL A 370 1.41 10.98 -1.51
N GLN A 371 1.40 9.66 -1.64
CA GLN A 371 0.84 8.98 -2.81
C GLN A 371 -0.65 9.26 -3.00
N THR A 372 -1.47 9.18 -1.95
CA THR A 372 -2.90 9.50 -2.02
C THR A 372 -3.14 10.95 -2.45
N ALA A 373 -2.45 11.92 -1.84
CA ALA A 373 -2.58 13.33 -2.21
C ALA A 373 -2.14 13.58 -3.67
N MET A 374 -1.02 12.98 -4.09
CA MET A 374 -0.58 13.05 -5.49
C MET A 374 -1.58 12.40 -6.46
N ALA A 375 -2.23 11.30 -6.07
CA ALA A 375 -3.25 10.66 -6.90
C ALA A 375 -4.47 11.57 -7.10
N HIS A 376 -4.93 12.25 -6.04
CA HIS A 376 -6.00 13.26 -6.14
C HIS A 376 -5.63 14.42 -7.05
N ARG A 377 -4.35 14.83 -7.08
CA ARG A 377 -3.85 15.94 -7.92
C ARG A 377 -3.15 15.48 -9.20
N LYS A 378 -3.37 14.24 -9.63
CA LYS A 378 -2.61 13.64 -10.72
C LYS A 378 -2.72 14.42 -12.03
N ALA A 379 -3.93 14.88 -12.37
CA ALA A 379 -4.17 15.64 -13.59
C ALA A 379 -3.36 16.95 -13.63
N ASP A 380 -3.35 17.71 -12.53
CA ASP A 380 -2.62 18.98 -12.39
C ASP A 380 -1.11 18.76 -12.46
N ILE A 381 -0.61 17.75 -11.74
CA ILE A 381 0.80 17.40 -11.70
C ILE A 381 1.28 16.96 -13.10
N ASP A 382 0.52 16.10 -13.77
CA ASP A 382 0.87 15.63 -15.12
C ASP A 382 0.82 16.79 -16.14
N ALA A 383 -0.15 17.70 -16.03
CA ALA A 383 -0.22 18.89 -16.87
C ALA A 383 0.98 19.82 -16.63
N HIS A 384 1.38 20.00 -15.37
CA HIS A 384 2.56 20.78 -14.98
C HIS A 384 3.86 20.17 -15.52
N HIS A 385 4.01 18.85 -15.41
CA HIS A 385 5.16 18.15 -15.97
C HIS A 385 5.23 18.30 -17.49
N ARG A 386 4.11 18.19 -18.20
CA ARG A 386 4.05 18.43 -19.65
C ARG A 386 4.40 19.88 -20.02
N LYS A 387 3.84 20.87 -19.31
CA LYS A 387 4.09 22.30 -19.52
C LYS A 387 5.59 22.62 -19.48
N HIS A 388 6.33 21.99 -18.56
CA HIS A 388 7.75 22.25 -18.35
C HIS A 388 8.69 21.21 -18.97
N GLY A 389 8.18 20.18 -19.65
CA GLY A 389 8.99 19.10 -20.23
C GLY A 389 9.73 18.24 -19.20
N LEU A 390 9.18 18.08 -18.00
CA LEU A 390 9.82 17.37 -16.89
C LEU A 390 9.53 15.87 -16.96
N GLY A 391 10.57 15.06 -17.13
CA GLY A 391 10.48 13.60 -17.09
C GLY A 391 10.83 13.01 -15.72
N GLN A 392 10.48 11.73 -15.50
CA GLN A 392 10.73 11.03 -14.22
C GLN A 392 12.22 11.00 -13.80
N ARG A 393 13.15 11.05 -14.77
CA ARG A 393 14.61 11.08 -14.52
C ARG A 393 15.19 12.50 -14.39
N HIS A 394 14.36 13.54 -14.49
CA HIS A 394 14.82 14.94 -14.46
C HIS A 394 15.62 15.22 -13.18
N ASN A 395 15.11 14.74 -12.05
CA ASN A 395 15.73 15.04 -10.75
C ASN A 395 17.10 14.38 -10.53
N ALA A 396 17.48 13.38 -11.34
CA ALA A 396 18.78 12.73 -11.21
C ALA A 396 19.96 13.68 -11.54
N ARG A 397 19.67 14.85 -12.12
CA ARG A 397 20.67 15.88 -12.47
C ARG A 397 20.90 16.89 -11.35
N HIS A 398 20.03 16.98 -10.34
CA HIS A 398 20.25 17.89 -9.22
C HIS A 398 21.26 17.27 -8.25
N HIS A 399 22.28 18.05 -7.89
CA HIS A 399 23.29 17.65 -6.91
C HIS A 399 22.93 18.09 -5.48
N GLN A 400 21.96 19.00 -5.35
CA GLN A 400 21.51 19.55 -4.08
C GLN A 400 20.11 19.04 -3.75
N PRO A 401 19.75 18.94 -2.46
CA PRO A 401 18.38 18.62 -2.07
C PRO A 401 17.46 19.80 -2.37
N ILE A 402 16.18 19.52 -2.64
CA ILE A 402 15.17 20.56 -2.94
C ILE A 402 15.01 21.62 -1.85
N THR A 403 15.40 21.30 -0.61
CA THR A 403 15.33 22.21 0.54
C THR A 403 16.29 23.38 0.47
N GLU A 404 17.31 23.34 -0.41
CA GLU A 404 18.18 24.50 -0.70
C GLU A 404 17.49 25.51 -1.63
N ASP A 405 16.56 25.04 -2.45
CA ASP A 405 15.85 25.85 -3.44
C ASP A 405 14.50 26.37 -2.91
N ILE A 406 13.75 25.51 -2.22
CA ILE A 406 12.38 25.77 -1.78
C ILE A 406 12.26 25.52 -0.28
N THR A 407 11.69 26.50 0.43
CA THR A 407 11.35 26.39 1.85
C THR A 407 9.83 26.30 2.02
N LEU A 408 9.37 25.34 2.81
CA LEU A 408 7.95 25.09 3.13
C LEU A 408 7.51 25.82 4.40
#